data_AF-A0A956C8D0-F1
#
_entry.id   AF-A0A956C8D0-F1
#
_cell.length_a   1.000
_cell.length_b   1.000
_cell.length_c   1.000
_cell.angle_alpha   90.00
_cell.angle_beta   90.00
_cell.angle_gamma   90.00
#
_symmetry.space_group_name_H-M   'P 1'
#
loop_
_entity.id
_entity.type
_entity.pdbx_description
1 polymer ?
#
loop_
_entity_poly.entity_id
_entity_poly.type
_entity_poly.pdbx_seq_one_letter_code
_entity_poly.pdbx_strand_id
1 'polypeptide(L)'
;MNRGARALSLASLLLAGCSSDDTTVAAPVTPPTVALSSITSAGGPTWTEGNGSCLEVGRDPAKTVVVNASLSEGFSLRPPGTCGGLQLCGRLRFRLDPSGDSEALKVEAAQSAVQVPLENVTLGSHVFQLELLNDAGQITLDPTKSPNVVSVTLDVKDPGGCGGAVDAGSDAAQDAGTDAAADAAEDAPLDAAPDAPGDAALDQANDAPQDAASDTSTD
;
A
#
# COMPACT_ATOMS: atom_id res chain seq x y z
N MET A 1 29.76 -76.90 -24.50
CA MET A 1 29.29 -77.54 -25.76
C MET A 1 28.04 -76.80 -26.24
N ASN A 2 27.86 -76.66 -27.56
CA ASN A 2 26.92 -75.79 -28.31
C ASN A 2 27.30 -74.30 -28.31
N ARG A 3 27.88 -73.67 -29.34
CA ARG A 3 27.80 -73.73 -30.83
C ARG A 3 26.41 -73.44 -31.43
N GLY A 4 26.33 -72.29 -32.11
CA GLY A 4 25.30 -71.93 -33.09
C GLY A 4 24.73 -70.53 -32.82
N ALA A 5 24.56 -69.61 -33.76
CA ALA A 5 24.94 -69.53 -35.17
C ALA A 5 24.95 -68.05 -35.54
N ARG A 6 25.82 -67.69 -36.48
CA ARG A 6 25.97 -66.34 -37.04
C ARG A 6 24.74 -65.97 -37.87
N ALA A 7 24.25 -64.75 -37.70
CA ALA A 7 23.46 -64.06 -38.72
C ALA A 7 24.21 -62.78 -39.12
N LEU A 8 24.83 -62.84 -40.30
CA LEU A 8 25.20 -61.67 -41.08
C LEU A 8 23.93 -60.86 -41.36
N SER A 9 23.92 -59.56 -41.07
CA SER A 9 22.96 -58.67 -41.70
C SER A 9 23.60 -57.33 -42.07
N LEU A 10 23.52 -57.10 -43.38
CA LEU A 10 23.79 -55.94 -44.22
C LEU A 10 24.44 -54.70 -43.61
N ALA A 11 25.58 -54.36 -44.21
CA ALA A 11 26.08 -53.00 -44.32
C ALA A 11 25.11 -52.14 -45.15
N SER A 12 24.54 -51.12 -44.51
CA SER A 12 23.88 -50.00 -45.19
C SER A 12 24.87 -48.86 -45.37
N LEU A 13 25.12 -48.56 -46.64
CA LEU A 13 25.95 -47.49 -47.16
C LEU A 13 25.27 -46.13 -46.93
N LEU A 14 26.00 -45.22 -46.28
CA LEU A 14 26.08 -43.76 -46.51
C LEU A 14 24.87 -43.03 -47.11
N LEU A 15 24.17 -42.28 -46.26
CA LEU A 15 23.71 -40.94 -46.60
C LEU A 15 24.42 -39.95 -45.66
N ALA A 16 25.52 -39.37 -46.14
CA ALA A 16 26.08 -38.15 -45.61
C ALA A 16 25.12 -37.00 -46.00
N GLY A 17 24.05 -36.85 -45.23
CA GLY A 17 23.25 -35.64 -45.25
C GLY A 17 24.05 -34.54 -44.57
N CYS A 18 24.56 -33.60 -45.35
CA CYS A 18 25.01 -32.30 -44.85
C CYS A 18 23.81 -31.61 -44.21
N SER A 19 23.51 -31.96 -42.95
CA SER A 19 22.61 -31.16 -42.13
C SER A 19 23.37 -29.87 -41.88
N SER A 20 22.95 -28.79 -42.53
CA SER A 20 23.38 -27.45 -42.16
C SER A 20 23.17 -27.33 -40.66
N ASP A 21 24.28 -27.35 -39.91
CA ASP A 21 24.34 -26.97 -38.50
C ASP A 21 23.97 -25.49 -38.42
N ASP A 22 22.69 -25.18 -38.64
CA ASP A 22 22.06 -23.94 -38.24
C ASP A 22 21.96 -24.00 -36.72
N THR A 23 23.14 -23.88 -36.12
CA THR A 23 23.31 -23.59 -34.71
C THR A 23 22.81 -22.17 -34.55
N THR A 24 21.48 -22.03 -34.49
CA THR A 24 20.85 -20.83 -33.96
C THR A 24 21.33 -20.74 -32.52
N VAL A 25 22.46 -20.05 -32.33
CA VAL A 25 23.01 -19.76 -31.02
C VAL A 25 21.90 -19.03 -30.30
N ALA A 26 21.26 -19.73 -29.35
CA ALA A 26 20.21 -19.15 -28.55
C ALA A 26 20.76 -17.84 -27.99
N ALA A 27 20.02 -16.75 -28.20
CA ALA A 27 20.44 -15.44 -27.72
C ALA A 27 20.80 -15.56 -26.22
N PRO A 28 21.90 -14.93 -25.78
CA PRO A 28 22.32 -15.02 -24.40
C PRO A 28 21.16 -14.56 -23.50
N VAL A 29 20.76 -15.44 -22.59
CA VAL A 29 19.68 -15.15 -21.65
C VAL A 29 20.20 -14.10 -20.67
N THR A 30 19.67 -12.88 -20.76
CA THR A 30 19.98 -11.82 -19.80
C THR A 30 19.37 -12.17 -18.44
N PRO A 31 20.15 -12.17 -17.35
CA PRO A 31 19.62 -12.42 -16.01
C PRO A 31 18.52 -11.40 -15.67
N PRO A 32 17.43 -11.84 -15.03
CA PRO A 32 16.31 -10.95 -14.76
C PRO A 32 16.64 -9.96 -13.64
N THR A 33 15.95 -8.82 -13.66
CA THR A 33 15.96 -7.82 -12.59
C THR A 33 14.54 -7.54 -12.09
N VAL A 34 14.43 -7.13 -10.82
CA VAL A 34 13.18 -6.68 -10.20
C VAL A 34 13.39 -5.31 -9.57
N ALA A 35 12.38 -4.45 -9.68
CA ALA A 35 12.31 -3.15 -9.03
C ALA A 35 10.94 -2.98 -8.36
N LEU A 36 10.91 -2.22 -7.27
CA LEU A 36 9.68 -1.87 -6.55
C LEU A 36 9.16 -0.53 -7.08
N SER A 37 8.05 -0.55 -7.79
CA SER A 37 7.54 0.63 -8.52
C SER A 37 6.67 1.50 -7.62
N SER A 38 5.76 0.87 -6.86
CA SER A 38 4.90 1.57 -5.91
C SER A 38 4.33 0.66 -4.85
N ILE A 39 3.89 1.24 -3.74
CA ILE A 39 3.07 0.59 -2.71
C ILE A 39 1.86 1.49 -2.47
N THR A 40 0.67 0.94 -2.69
CA THR A 40 -0.59 1.67 -2.57
C THR A 40 -1.45 1.03 -1.51
N SER A 41 -1.88 1.80 -0.51
CA SER A 41 -2.95 1.39 0.41
C SER A 41 -4.29 1.90 -0.09
N ALA A 42 -5.36 1.15 0.19
CA ALA A 42 -6.70 1.60 -0.16
C ALA A 42 -7.07 2.86 0.64
N GLY A 43 -7.31 3.96 -0.08
CA GLY A 43 -7.68 5.27 0.47
C GLY A 43 -6.53 6.13 1.01
N GLY A 44 -5.28 5.64 0.97
CA GLY A 44 -4.09 6.38 1.39
C GLY A 44 -3.26 6.92 0.22
N PRO A 45 -2.19 7.71 0.50
CA PRO A 45 -1.24 8.11 -0.53
C PRO A 45 -0.51 6.88 -1.09
N THR A 46 -0.17 6.94 -2.38
CA THR A 46 0.69 5.93 -3.00
C THR A 46 2.15 6.29 -2.76
N TRP A 47 2.88 5.37 -2.14
CA TRP A 47 4.33 5.45 -2.11
C TRP A 47 4.89 5.12 -3.50
N THR A 48 5.83 5.93 -3.98
CA THR A 48 6.64 5.65 -5.16
C THR A 48 8.12 5.86 -4.83
N GLU A 49 8.99 5.19 -5.57
CA GLU A 49 10.43 5.37 -5.43
C GLU A 49 10.80 6.87 -5.51
N GLY A 50 11.49 7.37 -4.47
CA GLY A 50 11.94 8.76 -4.37
C GLY A 50 10.92 9.79 -3.85
N ASN A 51 9.66 9.41 -3.58
CA ASN A 51 8.61 10.39 -3.19
C ASN A 51 7.93 10.09 -1.84
N GLY A 52 8.57 9.34 -0.95
CA GLY A 52 8.03 9.18 0.39
C GLY A 52 8.79 8.18 1.25
N SER A 53 8.58 8.30 2.55
CA SER A 53 9.06 7.35 3.57
C SER A 53 7.91 6.83 4.42
N CYS A 54 6.66 7.01 4.00
CA CYS A 54 5.49 6.79 4.83
C CYS A 54 4.36 6.08 4.07
N LEU A 55 3.66 5.19 4.77
CA LEU A 55 2.53 4.42 4.27
C LEU A 55 1.38 4.50 5.27
N GLU A 56 0.22 4.98 4.84
CA GLU A 56 -0.98 5.01 5.69
C GLU A 56 -1.76 3.71 5.56
N VAL A 57 -2.10 3.08 6.68
CA VAL A 57 -2.89 1.85 6.72
C VAL A 57 -4.12 2.03 7.62
N GLY A 58 -5.20 1.29 7.38
CA GLY A 58 -6.38 1.30 8.24
C GLY A 58 -7.60 2.05 7.72
N ARG A 59 -7.54 2.73 6.56
CA ARG A 59 -8.76 3.20 5.85
C ARG A 59 -9.51 2.06 5.16
N ASP A 60 -8.79 1.00 4.81
CA ASP A 60 -9.35 -0.24 4.28
C ASP A 60 -9.68 -1.21 5.42
N PRO A 61 -10.92 -1.71 5.53
CA PRO A 61 -11.28 -2.73 6.51
C PRO A 61 -10.44 -4.02 6.36
N ALA A 62 -9.97 -4.34 5.15
CA ALA A 62 -9.11 -5.50 4.90
C ALA A 62 -7.62 -5.22 5.19
N LYS A 63 -7.26 -3.96 5.49
CA LYS A 63 -5.89 -3.50 5.74
C LYS A 63 -4.91 -4.03 4.69
N THR A 64 -5.31 -4.00 3.42
CA THR A 64 -4.49 -4.50 2.31
C THR A 64 -3.69 -3.39 1.65
N VAL A 65 -2.49 -3.73 1.18
CA VAL A 65 -1.72 -2.89 0.29
C VAL A 65 -1.39 -3.63 -1.00
N VAL A 66 -1.33 -2.89 -2.09
CA VAL A 66 -0.92 -3.39 -3.40
C VAL A 66 0.51 -2.96 -3.64
N VAL A 67 1.40 -3.94 -3.73
CA VAL A 67 2.81 -3.76 -4.05
C VAL A 67 2.99 -4.00 -5.54
N ASN A 68 3.37 -2.97 -6.30
CA ASN A 68 3.60 -3.06 -7.74
C ASN A 68 5.09 -3.22 -8.03
N ALA A 69 5.43 -4.24 -8.80
CA ALA A 69 6.80 -4.54 -9.21
C ALA A 69 6.99 -4.34 -10.72
N SER A 70 8.16 -3.83 -11.10
CA SER A 70 8.66 -3.82 -12.46
C SER A 70 9.70 -4.92 -12.64
N LEU A 71 9.63 -5.64 -13.76
CA LEU A 71 10.53 -6.74 -14.10
C LEU A 71 11.25 -6.44 -15.40
N SER A 72 12.46 -6.98 -15.55
CA SER A 72 13.15 -7.01 -16.84
C SER A 72 12.32 -7.71 -17.91
N GLU A 73 12.42 -7.24 -19.15
CA GLU A 73 11.74 -7.86 -20.30
C GLU A 73 12.04 -9.35 -20.42
N GLY A 74 11.01 -10.13 -20.79
CA GLY A 74 11.13 -11.58 -21.01
C GLY A 74 10.94 -12.46 -19.77
N PHE A 75 10.91 -11.89 -18.56
CA PHE A 75 10.57 -12.67 -17.36
C PHE A 75 9.05 -12.89 -17.25
N SER A 76 8.63 -14.15 -17.14
CA SER A 76 7.21 -14.52 -16.98
C SER A 76 6.89 -14.91 -15.55
N LEU A 77 5.96 -14.17 -14.93
CA LEU A 77 5.42 -14.56 -13.62
C LEU A 77 4.41 -15.70 -13.77
N ARG A 78 4.56 -16.76 -12.97
CA ARG A 78 3.73 -17.96 -12.98
C ARG A 78 3.64 -18.61 -11.60
N PRO A 79 2.56 -19.37 -11.33
CA PRO A 79 2.47 -20.17 -10.11
C PRO A 79 3.60 -21.21 -9.98
N PRO A 80 3.92 -21.67 -8.76
CA PRO A 80 4.94 -22.69 -8.54
C PRO A 80 4.70 -23.96 -9.38
N GLY A 81 5.76 -24.46 -10.04
CA GLY A 81 5.74 -25.68 -10.84
C GLY A 81 5.14 -25.53 -12.24
N THR A 82 4.85 -24.30 -12.68
CA THR A 82 4.15 -24.05 -13.96
C THR A 82 5.01 -23.36 -15.01
N CYS A 83 6.32 -23.25 -14.78
CA CYS A 83 7.25 -22.67 -15.73
C CYS A 83 7.53 -23.55 -16.96
N GLY A 84 7.31 -24.87 -16.89
CA GLY A 84 7.30 -25.73 -18.07
C GLY A 84 8.60 -25.71 -18.90
N GLY A 85 9.75 -25.43 -18.28
CA GLY A 85 11.05 -25.33 -18.95
C GLY A 85 11.47 -23.92 -19.40
N LEU A 86 10.61 -22.91 -19.21
CA LEU A 86 10.99 -21.51 -19.46
C LEU A 86 12.10 -21.08 -18.49
N GLN A 87 13.23 -20.62 -19.05
CA GLN A 87 14.41 -20.20 -18.27
C GLN A 87 14.18 -18.89 -17.49
N LEU A 88 13.36 -17.98 -18.04
CA LEU A 88 13.01 -16.70 -17.42
C LEU A 88 11.58 -16.77 -16.88
N CYS A 89 11.39 -17.57 -15.85
CA CYS A 89 10.08 -17.77 -15.24
C CYS A 89 10.16 -18.02 -13.73
N GLY A 90 9.16 -17.52 -13.02
CA GLY A 90 9.01 -17.76 -11.60
C GLY A 90 7.98 -16.84 -10.98
N ARG A 91 8.25 -16.32 -9.78
CA ARG A 91 7.24 -15.58 -9.01
C ARG A 91 7.88 -14.54 -8.09
N LEU A 92 7.06 -13.63 -7.58
CA LEU A 92 7.46 -12.68 -6.57
C LEU A 92 7.21 -13.25 -5.18
N ARG A 93 8.08 -12.91 -4.23
CA ARG A 93 7.82 -13.06 -2.81
C ARG A 93 7.99 -11.71 -2.13
N PHE A 94 6.94 -11.28 -1.47
CA PHE A 94 6.95 -10.12 -0.59
C PHE A 94 7.15 -10.58 0.85
N ARG A 95 7.97 -9.84 1.59
CA ARG A 95 8.26 -10.05 3.02
C ARG A 95 8.18 -8.72 3.74
N LEU A 96 7.65 -8.74 4.97
CA LEU A 96 7.68 -7.61 5.88
C LEU A 96 8.58 -7.94 7.07
N ASP A 97 9.48 -7.02 7.40
CA ASP A 97 10.48 -7.13 8.46
C ASP A 97 11.22 -8.47 8.47
N PRO A 98 11.94 -8.79 7.37
CA PRO A 98 12.67 -10.04 7.29
C PRO A 98 13.75 -10.11 8.39
N SER A 99 13.52 -10.93 9.42
CA SER A 99 14.47 -11.19 10.51
C SER A 99 14.78 -12.68 10.61
N GLY A 100 15.59 -13.17 9.65
CA GLY A 100 15.93 -14.59 9.54
C GLY A 100 14.74 -15.45 9.10
N ASP A 101 14.56 -16.62 9.74
CA ASP A 101 13.54 -17.62 9.37
C ASP A 101 12.16 -17.39 10.04
N SER A 102 12.08 -16.47 11.01
CA SER A 102 10.84 -16.12 11.69
C SER A 102 10.26 -14.86 11.05
N GLU A 103 9.45 -15.04 10.01
CA GLU A 103 8.87 -13.91 9.26
C GLU A 103 7.50 -13.50 9.83
N ALA A 104 7.30 -12.20 10.03
CA ALA A 104 6.02 -11.64 10.46
C ALA A 104 4.95 -11.73 9.35
N LEU A 105 5.35 -11.61 8.08
CA LEU A 105 4.44 -11.73 6.93
C LEU A 105 5.20 -12.14 5.66
N LYS A 106 4.65 -13.13 4.96
CA LYS A 106 5.15 -13.64 3.68
C LYS A 106 4.02 -13.84 2.68
N VAL A 107 4.15 -13.26 1.50
CA VAL A 107 3.17 -13.41 0.41
C VAL A 107 3.89 -13.75 -0.89
N GLU A 108 3.48 -14.81 -1.58
CA GLU A 108 4.01 -15.16 -2.90
C GLU A 108 2.95 -14.90 -3.98
N ALA A 109 3.36 -14.36 -5.14
CA ALA A 109 2.45 -13.98 -6.20
C ALA A 109 3.01 -14.22 -7.60
N ALA A 110 2.13 -14.65 -8.51
CA ALA A 110 2.41 -14.89 -9.92
C ALA A 110 1.98 -13.71 -10.82
N GLN A 111 1.93 -12.49 -10.26
CA GLN A 111 1.54 -11.26 -10.93
C GLN A 111 2.33 -10.09 -10.33
N SER A 112 2.49 -9.01 -11.11
CA SER A 112 3.30 -7.85 -10.71
C SER A 112 2.65 -6.99 -9.62
N ALA A 113 1.33 -7.08 -9.47
CA ALA A 113 0.56 -6.44 -8.40
C ALA A 113 0.29 -7.44 -7.27
N VAL A 114 1.10 -7.38 -6.20
CA VAL A 114 1.00 -8.28 -5.05
C VAL A 114 0.08 -7.67 -4.01
N GLN A 115 -1.01 -8.36 -3.66
CA GLN A 115 -1.88 -7.95 -2.55
C GLN A 115 -1.32 -8.48 -1.24
N VAL A 116 -1.01 -7.56 -0.32
CA VAL A 116 -0.35 -7.86 0.95
C VAL A 116 -1.29 -7.46 2.10
N PRO A 117 -1.78 -8.42 2.91
CA PRO A 117 -2.59 -8.10 4.08
C PRO A 117 -1.70 -7.64 5.23
N LEU A 118 -1.98 -6.47 5.80
CA LEU A 118 -1.22 -5.86 6.89
C LEU A 118 -1.96 -5.96 8.24
N GLU A 119 -2.82 -6.97 8.42
CA GLU A 119 -3.71 -7.08 9.58
C GLU A 119 -2.99 -7.04 10.93
N ASN A 120 -1.77 -7.60 10.98
CA ASN A 120 -0.95 -7.73 12.18
C ASN A 120 0.27 -6.81 12.19
N VAL A 121 0.33 -5.84 11.28
CA VAL A 121 1.46 -4.91 11.20
C VAL A 121 1.24 -3.79 12.19
N THR A 122 2.21 -3.60 13.07
CA THR A 122 2.19 -2.48 14.02
C THR A 122 2.44 -1.16 13.29
N LEU A 123 2.13 -0.04 13.93
CA LEU A 123 2.60 1.26 13.45
C LEU A 123 4.10 1.41 13.76
N GLY A 124 4.82 2.14 12.92
CA GLY A 124 6.27 2.36 13.09
C GLY A 124 7.06 2.09 11.82
N SER A 125 8.37 1.92 11.98
CA SER A 125 9.28 1.73 10.85
C SER A 125 9.38 0.25 10.48
N HIS A 126 9.11 -0.07 9.22
CA HIS A 126 9.07 -1.43 8.70
C HIS A 126 9.88 -1.57 7.41
N VAL A 127 10.51 -2.72 7.21
CA VAL A 127 11.25 -3.06 5.98
C VAL A 127 10.36 -3.91 5.08
N PHE A 128 10.01 -3.34 3.92
CA PHE A 128 9.28 -3.99 2.85
C PHE A 128 10.30 -4.59 1.89
N GLN A 129 10.33 -5.91 1.77
CA GLN A 129 11.27 -6.62 0.91
C GLN A 129 10.55 -7.38 -0.18
N LEU A 130 11.03 -7.24 -1.41
CA LEU A 130 10.54 -7.93 -2.59
C LEU A 130 11.67 -8.79 -3.17
N GLU A 131 11.40 -10.08 -3.33
CA GLU A 131 12.32 -11.07 -3.89
C GLU A 131 11.76 -11.61 -5.21
N LEU A 132 12.63 -11.75 -6.22
CA LEU A 132 12.30 -12.49 -7.43
C LEU A 132 12.78 -13.94 -7.28
N LEU A 133 11.85 -14.89 -7.42
CA LEU A 133 12.11 -16.32 -7.28
C LEU A 133 12.02 -17.02 -8.63
N ASN A 134 12.82 -18.06 -8.82
CA ASN A 134 12.63 -19.03 -9.90
C ASN A 134 11.51 -20.03 -9.57
N ASP A 135 11.22 -20.95 -10.50
CA ASP A 135 10.21 -22.00 -10.33
C ASP A 135 10.47 -22.87 -9.07
N ALA A 136 11.75 -23.18 -8.80
CA ALA A 136 12.18 -23.94 -7.63
C ALA A 136 12.05 -23.16 -6.29
N GLY A 137 11.65 -21.89 -6.33
CA GLY A 137 11.49 -21.06 -5.14
C GLY A 137 12.79 -20.47 -4.59
N GLN A 138 13.86 -20.50 -5.38
CA GLN A 138 15.15 -19.89 -5.07
C GLN A 138 15.21 -18.46 -5.60
N ILE A 139 15.88 -17.56 -4.88
CA ILE A 139 16.07 -16.18 -5.33
C ILE A 139 16.92 -16.18 -6.61
N THR A 140 16.44 -15.49 -7.65
CA THR A 140 17.17 -15.35 -8.91
C THR A 140 18.36 -14.41 -8.73
N LEU A 141 19.39 -14.56 -9.57
CA LEU A 141 20.53 -13.66 -9.57
C LEU A 141 20.37 -12.59 -10.65
N ASP A 142 20.80 -11.37 -10.34
CA ASP A 142 20.83 -10.25 -11.26
C ASP A 142 22.06 -10.37 -12.21
N PRO A 143 22.25 -9.44 -13.16
CA PRO A 143 23.42 -9.45 -14.04
C PRO A 143 24.78 -9.35 -13.33
N THR A 144 24.81 -8.86 -12.09
CA THR A 144 26.02 -8.78 -11.25
C THR A 144 26.26 -10.05 -10.43
N LYS A 145 25.39 -11.05 -10.55
CA LYS A 145 25.35 -12.28 -9.75
C LYS A 145 24.96 -12.06 -8.29
N SER A 146 24.30 -10.93 -8.00
CA SER A 146 23.73 -10.63 -6.69
C SER A 146 22.29 -11.12 -6.61
N PRO A 147 21.76 -11.48 -5.43
CA PRO A 147 20.36 -11.87 -5.27
C PRO A 147 19.41 -10.74 -5.73
N ASN A 148 18.38 -11.07 -6.50
CA ASN A 148 17.30 -10.15 -6.90
C ASN A 148 16.38 -9.86 -5.71
N VAL A 149 16.84 -8.96 -4.86
CA VAL A 149 16.14 -8.52 -3.67
C VAL A 149 16.12 -7.00 -3.64
N VAL A 150 14.93 -6.43 -3.49
CA VAL A 150 14.72 -4.99 -3.31
C VAL A 150 14.16 -4.79 -1.90
N SER A 151 14.62 -3.76 -1.20
CA SER A 151 14.13 -3.44 0.13
C SER A 151 13.93 -1.94 0.27
N VAL A 152 12.82 -1.55 0.89
CA VAL A 152 12.53 -0.17 1.26
C VAL A 152 12.08 -0.13 2.71
N THR A 153 12.55 0.87 3.45
CA THR A 153 12.06 1.14 4.81
C THR A 153 10.99 2.22 4.74
N LEU A 154 9.81 1.92 5.28
CA LEU A 154 8.68 2.85 5.34
C LEU A 154 8.14 2.92 6.76
N ASP A 155 7.75 4.12 7.17
CA ASP A 155 6.97 4.31 8.39
C ASP A 155 5.49 4.06 8.10
N VAL A 156 4.96 3.00 8.70
CA VAL A 156 3.54 2.64 8.67
C VAL A 156 2.82 3.47 9.72
N LYS A 157 1.81 4.23 9.31
CA LYS A 157 1.06 5.14 10.17
C LYS A 157 -0.44 4.98 10.01
N ASP A 158 -1.18 5.49 10.99
CA ASP A 158 -2.63 5.65 10.90
C ASP A 158 -3.04 6.58 9.75
N PRO A 159 -4.31 6.53 9.31
CA PRO A 159 -4.85 7.46 8.32
C PRO A 159 -4.62 8.93 8.70
N GLY A 160 -4.03 9.72 7.81
CA GLY A 160 -3.62 11.11 8.06
C GLY A 160 -2.28 11.28 8.78
N GLY A 161 -1.62 10.19 9.19
CA GLY A 161 -0.35 10.23 9.91
C GLY A 161 0.87 10.52 9.02
N CYS A 162 0.76 10.33 7.70
CA CYS A 162 1.86 10.60 6.77
C CYS A 162 2.04 12.09 6.42
N GLY A 163 1.37 12.98 7.15
CA GLY A 163 1.45 14.44 7.06
C GLY A 163 2.80 14.93 6.49
N GLY A 164 2.77 15.28 5.21
CA GLY A 164 3.97 15.57 4.43
C GLY A 164 3.63 16.37 3.17
N ALA A 165 3.40 17.66 3.37
CA ALA A 165 3.59 18.74 2.39
C ALA A 165 2.77 18.70 1.07
N VAL A 166 1.44 18.73 1.18
CA VAL A 166 0.63 19.58 0.29
C VAL A 166 -0.12 20.57 1.20
N ASP A 167 0.18 21.85 1.04
CA ASP A 167 -0.37 23.02 1.78
C ASP A 167 0.04 23.24 3.25
N ALA A 168 1.34 23.47 3.52
CA ALA A 168 1.72 24.34 4.65
C ALA A 168 1.50 25.85 4.33
N GLY A 169 0.60 26.17 3.39
CA GLY A 169 0.35 27.53 2.90
C GLY A 169 -1.11 27.98 2.86
N SER A 170 -2.09 27.07 2.93
CA SER A 170 -3.51 27.46 2.78
C SER A 170 -4.42 27.10 3.95
N ASP A 171 -4.04 26.20 4.85
CA ASP A 171 -5.00 25.68 5.84
C ASP A 171 -4.87 26.33 7.22
N ALA A 172 -3.73 26.97 7.52
CA ALA A 172 -3.56 27.73 8.76
C ALA A 172 -4.35 29.06 8.77
N ALA A 173 -4.93 29.47 7.64
CA ALA A 173 -5.73 30.70 7.54
C ALA A 173 -7.23 30.47 7.72
N GLN A 174 -7.72 29.23 7.74
CA GLN A 174 -9.17 28.96 7.73
C GLN A 174 -9.75 28.46 9.06
N ASP A 175 -8.92 28.05 10.02
CA ASP A 175 -9.37 27.71 11.38
C ASP A 175 -9.06 28.81 12.42
N ALA A 176 -8.23 29.80 12.09
CA ALA A 176 -8.03 30.99 12.92
C ALA A 176 -9.00 32.15 12.59
N GLY A 177 -9.82 32.00 11.54
CA GLY A 177 -10.68 33.07 11.02
C GLY A 177 -12.15 32.99 11.43
N THR A 178 -12.61 31.88 12.04
CA THR A 178 -14.04 31.70 12.37
C THR A 178 -14.35 31.81 13.86
N ASP A 179 -13.34 31.78 14.75
CA ASP A 179 -13.56 31.95 16.20
C ASP A 179 -13.16 33.33 16.74
N ALA A 180 -12.42 34.14 15.96
CA ALA A 180 -12.05 35.51 16.36
C ALA A 180 -13.03 36.60 15.89
N ALA A 181 -14.02 36.26 15.06
CA ALA A 181 -15.00 37.21 14.53
C ALA A 181 -16.37 37.17 15.25
N ALA A 182 -16.58 36.24 16.19
CA ALA A 182 -17.81 36.17 16.99
C ALA A 182 -17.72 36.93 18.33
N ASP A 183 -16.52 37.17 18.87
CA ASP A 183 -16.35 37.78 20.21
C ASP A 183 -15.82 39.22 20.20
N ALA A 184 -15.61 39.84 19.03
CA ALA A 184 -15.07 41.20 18.92
C ALA A 184 -16.12 42.27 18.52
N ALA A 185 -17.41 41.93 18.51
CA ALA A 185 -18.48 42.84 18.09
C ALA A 185 -19.49 43.23 19.18
N GLU A 186 -19.25 42.94 20.47
CA GLU A 186 -20.15 43.34 21.57
C GLU A 186 -19.51 44.16 22.70
N ASP A 187 -18.38 44.83 22.48
CA ASP A 187 -17.88 45.82 23.45
C ASP A 187 -17.37 47.10 22.77
N ALA A 188 -18.32 47.92 22.31
CA ALA A 188 -18.08 49.34 22.07
C ALA A 188 -18.72 50.15 23.21
N PRO A 189 -17.95 50.98 23.95
CA PRO A 189 -18.47 51.74 25.07
C PRO A 189 -19.22 52.96 24.55
N LEU A 190 -20.54 52.99 24.73
CA LEU A 190 -21.37 54.17 24.51
C LEU A 190 -21.66 54.82 25.85
N ASP A 191 -20.67 55.54 26.38
CA ASP A 191 -20.84 56.42 27.51
C ASP A 191 -20.25 57.81 27.18
N ALA A 192 -21.14 58.74 26.81
CA ALA A 192 -20.96 60.21 26.89
C ALA A 192 -22.30 60.94 26.61
N ALA A 193 -23.10 61.11 27.68
CA ALA A 193 -23.97 62.23 28.18
C ALA A 193 -24.50 63.37 27.24
N PRO A 194 -25.48 64.27 27.62
CA PRO A 194 -26.13 64.49 28.94
C PRO A 194 -27.68 64.77 28.95
N ASP A 195 -28.26 64.76 30.17
CA ASP A 195 -29.40 65.50 30.75
C ASP A 195 -30.68 65.86 29.96
N ALA A 196 -31.83 65.36 30.44
CA ALA A 196 -33.05 66.17 30.68
C ALA A 196 -33.99 65.48 31.70
N PRO A 197 -34.59 66.21 32.67
CA PRO A 197 -35.52 65.65 33.65
C PRO A 197 -36.96 65.72 33.12
N GLY A 198 -37.73 64.65 33.34
CA GLY A 198 -39.14 64.58 32.97
C GLY A 198 -39.92 63.75 33.98
N ASP A 199 -40.37 64.42 35.03
CA ASP A 199 -41.38 63.96 35.99
C ASP A 199 -42.61 63.36 35.30
N ALA A 200 -43.06 62.20 35.77
CA ALA A 200 -44.48 61.95 36.06
C ALA A 200 -44.65 60.60 36.79
N ALA A 201 -44.91 60.71 38.09
CA ALA A 201 -45.49 59.67 38.92
C ALA A 201 -46.93 59.33 38.50
N LEU A 202 -47.36 58.09 38.75
CA LEU A 202 -48.71 57.63 39.14
C LEU A 202 -48.66 56.08 39.09
N ASP A 203 -48.41 55.38 40.19
CA ASP A 203 -49.33 55.07 41.30
C ASP A 203 -50.37 53.98 40.96
N GLN A 204 -50.57 53.12 41.96
CA GLN A 204 -51.67 52.16 42.19
C GLN A 204 -51.52 50.71 41.70
N ALA A 205 -50.94 49.93 42.61
CA ALA A 205 -51.57 48.77 43.23
C ALA A 205 -52.99 48.39 42.76
N ASN A 206 -53.19 47.09 42.47
CA ASN A 206 -54.33 46.40 43.05
C ASN A 206 -54.08 44.91 43.19
N ASP A 207 -54.38 44.43 44.39
CA ASP A 207 -54.35 43.06 44.87
C ASP A 207 -55.28 42.11 44.09
N ALA A 208 -54.87 40.86 43.93
CA ALA A 208 -55.48 39.70 44.61
C ALA A 208 -55.11 38.36 43.93
N PRO A 209 -54.95 37.27 44.73
CA PRO A 209 -54.71 35.92 44.25
C PRO A 209 -56.03 35.18 43.99
N GLN A 210 -56.04 34.25 43.03
CA GLN A 210 -57.08 33.24 42.93
C GLN A 210 -56.46 31.84 42.83
N ASP A 211 -56.50 31.17 43.97
CA ASP A 211 -56.28 29.75 44.17
C ASP A 211 -57.36 28.89 43.48
N ALA A 212 -56.97 27.61 43.33
CA ALA A 212 -57.79 26.39 43.28
C ALA A 212 -58.19 25.82 41.91
N ALA A 213 -57.63 24.66 41.56
CA ALA A 213 -58.20 23.32 41.85
C ALA A 213 -57.42 22.24 41.07
N SER A 214 -56.68 21.35 41.75
CA SER A 214 -57.03 19.94 42.01
C SER A 214 -57.28 19.04 40.79
N ASP A 215 -56.23 18.31 40.44
CA ASP A 215 -56.13 16.84 40.34
C ASP A 215 -57.41 15.98 40.35
N THR A 216 -57.48 15.04 39.40
CA THR A 216 -58.11 13.69 39.38
C THR A 216 -58.43 13.33 37.92
N SER A 217 -58.36 12.10 37.42
CA SER A 217 -57.74 10.81 37.74
C SER A 217 -57.92 9.98 36.47
N THR A 218 -56.95 9.12 36.15
CA THR A 218 -57.04 8.11 35.08
C THR A 218 -57.81 6.89 35.61
N ASP A 219 -58.85 6.45 34.88
CA ASP A 219 -59.20 5.05 34.52
C ASP A 219 -60.48 5.08 33.66
#